data_AF-U1NZ40-F1
#
_entry.id   AF-U1NZ40-F1
#
_cell.length_a   1.000
_cell.length_b   1.000
_cell.length_c   1.000
_cell.angle_alpha   90.00
_cell.angle_beta   90.00
_cell.angle_gamma   90.00
#
_symmetry.space_group_name_H-M   'P 1'
#
loop_
_entity.id
_entity.type
_entity.pdbx_description
1 polymer ?
#
loop_
_entity_poly.entity_id
_entity_poly.type
_entity_poly.pdbx_seq_one_letter_code
_entity_poly.pdbx_strand_id
1 'polypeptide(L)'
;MASKNIGIREDVYERLKAHKRGDESFSETLNRLLAELDSDWRTNAGFLSQHEADDLEAAVEQGFADLDAAFDEDGDGIDERLSGES
;
A
#
# COMPACT_ATOMS: atom_id res chain seq x y z
N MET A 1 22.26 14.72 16.04
CA MET A 1 21.49 13.47 16.22
C MET A 1 22.21 12.61 17.23
N ALA A 2 21.52 12.05 18.22
CA ALA A 2 22.15 11.14 19.17
C ALA A 2 22.38 9.78 18.47
N SER A 3 23.63 9.37 18.29
CA SER A 3 23.93 8.00 17.85
C SER A 3 23.87 7.06 19.05
N LYS A 4 23.11 5.97 18.90
CA LYS A 4 23.13 4.86 19.84
C LYS A 4 23.81 3.68 19.15
N ASN A 5 24.80 3.10 19.81
CA ASN A 5 25.45 1.88 19.33
C ASN A 5 24.59 0.69 19.75
N ILE A 6 24.12 -0.08 18.77
CA ILE A 6 23.38 -1.32 18.97
C ILE A 6 24.26 -2.45 18.47
N GLY A 7 24.48 -3.45 19.32
CA GLY A 7 25.12 -4.70 18.89
C GLY A 7 24.13 -5.53 18.09
N ILE A 8 24.52 -5.93 16.88
CA ILE A 8 23.75 -6.87 16.06
C ILE A 8 24.56 -8.14 15.84
N ARG A 9 23.87 -9.24 15.58
CA ARG A 9 24.54 -10.48 15.23
C ARG A 9 25.20 -10.37 13.85
N GLU A 10 26.29 -11.09 13.65
CA GLU A 10 27.07 -11.08 12.41
C GLU A 10 26.22 -11.43 11.17
N ASP A 11 25.34 -12.42 11.27
CA ASP A 11 24.43 -12.82 10.20
C ASP A 11 23.44 -11.70 9.83
N VAL A 12 22.99 -10.92 10.81
CA VAL A 12 22.12 -9.76 10.59
C VAL A 12 22.92 -8.60 9.96
N TYR A 13 24.15 -8.39 10.39
CA TYR A 13 25.05 -7.38 9.82
C TYR A 13 25.29 -7.63 8.32
N GLU A 14 25.63 -8.86 7.95
CA GLU A 14 25.88 -9.23 6.55
C GLU A 14 24.61 -9.10 5.69
N ARG A 15 23.43 -9.46 6.21
CA ARG A 15 22.15 -9.23 5.52
C ARG A 15 21.86 -7.75 5.31
N LEU A 16 22.14 -6.91 6.32
CA LEU A 16 21.93 -5.47 6.22
C LEU A 16 22.88 -4.83 5.21
N LYS A 17 24.14 -5.28 5.20
CA LYS A 17 25.17 -4.87 4.25
C LYS A 17 24.80 -5.26 2.81
N ALA A 18 24.22 -6.44 2.60
CA ALA A 18 23.73 -6.86 1.28
C ALA A 18 22.55 -5.99 0.76
N HIS A 19 21.76 -5.41 1.68
CA HIS A 19 20.65 -4.51 1.33
C HIS A 19 21.08 -3.05 1.17
N LYS A 20 22.35 -2.72 1.49
CA LYS A 20 22.89 -1.37 1.36
C LYS A 20 23.03 -1.00 -0.12
N ARG A 21 22.48 0.15 -0.52
CA ARG A 21 22.52 0.68 -1.89
C ARG A 21 23.45 1.88 -2.00
N GLY A 22 24.45 1.79 -2.89
CA GLY A 22 25.38 2.90 -3.18
C GLY A 22 26.11 3.40 -1.92
N ASP A 23 26.10 4.72 -1.74
CA ASP A 23 26.79 5.40 -0.64
C ASP A 23 25.89 5.65 0.60
N GLU A 24 24.71 5.04 0.68
CA GLU A 24 23.81 5.23 1.84
C GLU A 24 24.46 4.73 3.13
N SER A 25 24.24 5.36 4.27
CA SER A 25 24.69 4.89 5.59
C SER A 25 23.84 3.71 6.09
N PHE A 26 24.37 2.94 7.06
CA PHE A 26 23.59 1.84 7.66
C PHE A 26 22.29 2.31 8.32
N SER A 27 22.31 3.51 8.91
CA SER A 27 21.11 4.12 9.49
C SER A 27 20.07 4.44 8.41
N GLU A 28 20.49 4.88 7.22
CA GLU A 28 19.58 5.14 6.10
C GLU A 28 19.02 3.85 5.51
N THR A 29 19.84 2.80 5.36
CA THR A 29 19.35 1.47 4.95
C THR A 29 18.30 0.95 5.94
N LEU A 30 18.55 1.05 7.25
CA LEU A 30 17.59 0.62 8.28
C LEU A 30 16.29 1.43 8.22
N ASN A 31 16.40 2.76 8.11
CA ASN A 31 15.23 3.64 8.06
C ASN A 31 14.36 3.33 6.83
N ARG A 32 14.99 3.07 5.67
CA ARG A 32 14.29 2.66 4.45
C ARG A 32 13.59 1.32 4.61
N LEU A 33 14.28 0.30 5.12
CA LEU A 33 13.69 -1.01 5.31
C LEU A 33 12.49 -0.97 6.28
N LEU A 34 12.59 -0.18 7.36
CA LEU A 34 11.48 0.02 8.30
C LEU A 34 10.30 0.73 7.63
N ALA A 35 10.54 1.79 6.87
CA ALA A 35 9.48 2.49 6.13
C ALA A 35 8.79 1.59 5.07
N GLU A 36 9.54 0.71 4.41
CA GLU A 36 9.00 -0.28 3.47
C GLU A 36 8.13 -1.33 4.21
N LEU A 37 8.54 -1.77 5.39
CA LEU A 37 7.78 -2.68 6.26
C LEU A 37 6.48 -2.06 6.80
N ASP A 38 6.52 -0.79 7.20
CA ASP A 38 5.34 -0.02 7.62
C ASP A 38 4.36 0.25 6.47
N SER A 39 4.88 0.29 5.23
CA SER A 39 4.07 0.49 4.02
C SER A 39 3.39 -0.80 3.54
N ASP A 40 3.76 -1.97 4.06
CA ASP A 40 3.05 -3.21 3.78
C ASP A 40 1.74 -3.22 4.59
N TRP A 41 0.62 -3.06 3.90
CA TRP A 41 -0.71 -3.09 4.48
C TRP A 41 -1.01 -4.37 5.27
N ARG A 42 -0.29 -5.48 4.98
CA ARG A 42 -0.39 -6.73 5.74
C ARG A 42 0.26 -6.65 7.12
N THR A 43 1.28 -5.79 7.29
CA THR A 43 1.88 -5.49 8.60
C THR A 43 0.95 -4.62 9.46
N ASN A 44 0.05 -3.86 8.82
CA ASN A 44 -1.01 -3.09 9.49
C ASN A 44 -2.27 -3.92 9.83
N ALA A 45 -2.23 -5.25 9.63
CA ALA A 45 -3.31 -6.14 10.06
C ALA A 45 -3.48 -6.05 11.60
N GLY A 46 -4.56 -5.38 12.03
CA GLY A 46 -4.87 -5.13 13.45
C GLY A 46 -4.57 -3.71 13.95
N PHE A 47 -4.15 -2.78 13.09
CA PHE A 47 -3.97 -1.36 13.46
C PHE A 47 -5.29 -0.59 13.51
N LEU A 48 -6.24 -0.92 12.63
CA LEU A 48 -7.54 -0.27 12.59
C LEU A 48 -8.39 -0.73 13.78
N SER A 49 -8.97 0.23 14.50
CA SER A 49 -10.08 -0.06 15.40
C SER A 49 -11.28 -0.59 14.59
N GLN A 50 -12.24 -1.23 15.26
CA GLN A 50 -13.43 -1.74 14.57
C GLN A 50 -14.14 -0.64 13.78
N HIS A 51 -14.24 0.57 14.34
CA HIS A 51 -14.85 1.72 13.66
C HIS A 51 -14.08 2.11 12.39
N GLU A 52 -12.76 2.18 12.44
CA GLU A 52 -11.94 2.54 11.26
C GLU A 52 -11.96 1.43 10.20
N ALA A 53 -12.12 0.17 10.62
CA ALA A 53 -12.32 -0.95 9.71
C ALA A 53 -13.69 -0.87 9.02
N ASP A 54 -14.76 -0.57 9.77
CA ASP A 54 -16.11 -0.41 9.24
C ASP A 54 -16.18 0.78 8.26
N ASP A 55 -15.50 1.89 8.58
CA ASP A 55 -15.41 3.07 7.70
C ASP A 55 -14.70 2.73 6.37
N LEU A 56 -13.61 1.94 6.45
CA LEU A 56 -12.88 1.50 5.26
C LEU A 56 -13.72 0.54 4.41
N GLU A 57 -14.45 -0.38 5.04
CA GLU A 57 -15.38 -1.29 4.36
C GLU A 57 -16.45 -0.51 3.61
N ALA A 58 -17.11 0.45 4.27
CA ALA A 58 -18.11 1.31 3.65
C ALA A 58 -17.55 2.13 2.47
N ALA A 59 -16.34 2.67 2.60
CA ALA A 59 -15.70 3.43 1.51
C ALA A 59 -15.39 2.55 0.30
N VAL A 60 -14.97 1.30 0.52
CA VAL A 60 -14.71 0.34 -0.56
C VAL A 60 -16.02 -0.07 -1.25
N GLU A 61 -17.07 -0.37 -0.48
CA GLU A 61 -18.40 -0.69 -1.03
C GLU A 61 -18.95 0.47 -1.87
N GLN A 62 -18.82 1.70 -1.39
CA GLN A 62 -19.23 2.90 -2.14
C GLN A 62 -18.45 3.04 -3.45
N GLY A 63 -17.13 2.85 -3.40
CA GLY A 63 -16.31 2.91 -4.61
C GLY A 63 -16.69 1.87 -5.66
N PHE A 64 -17.10 0.67 -5.24
CA PHE A 64 -17.63 -0.35 -6.16
C PHE A 64 -18.99 0.03 -6.72
N ALA A 65 -19.90 0.57 -5.90
CA ALA A 65 -21.20 1.03 -6.38
C ALA A 65 -21.08 2.19 -7.38
N ASP A 66 -20.19 3.15 -7.12
CA ASP A 66 -19.92 4.26 -8.02
C ASP A 66 -19.33 3.77 -9.36
N LEU A 67 -18.45 2.76 -9.30
CA LEU A 67 -17.87 2.15 -10.49
C LEU A 67 -18.92 1.39 -11.32
N ASP A 68 -19.79 0.63 -10.65
CA ASP A 68 -20.89 -0.11 -11.29
C ASP A 68 -21.86 0.85 -11.98
N ALA A 69 -22.25 1.93 -11.28
CA ALA A 69 -23.09 2.98 -11.85
C ALA A 69 -22.43 3.67 -13.05
N ALA A 70 -21.13 3.95 -12.99
CA ALA A 70 -20.40 4.52 -14.13
C ALA A 70 -20.37 3.58 -15.34
N PHE A 71 -20.25 2.27 -15.11
CA PHE A 71 -20.29 1.27 -16.19
C PHE A 71 -21.69 1.08 -16.78
N ASP A 72 -22.75 1.17 -15.97
CA ASP A 72 -24.13 1.15 -16.45
C ASP A 72 -24.42 2.39 -17.31
N GLU A 73 -23.98 3.58 -16.87
CA GLU A 73 -24.17 4.84 -17.59
C GLU A 73 -23.39 4.87 -18.92
N ASP A 74 -22.15 4.35 -18.94
CA ASP A 74 -21.39 4.17 -20.18
C ASP A 74 -21.98 3.05 -21.06
N GLY A 75 -22.52 1.99 -20.45
CA GLY A 75 -23.15 0.83 -21.09
C GLY A 75 -24.38 1.18 -21.93
N ASP A 76 -25.25 2.04 -21.39
CA ASP A 76 -26.43 2.55 -22.09
C ASP A 76 -26.04 3.39 -23.33
N GLY A 77 -24.92 4.12 -23.25
CA GLY A 77 -24.40 4.90 -24.38
C GLY A 77 -23.83 4.06 -25.53
N ILE A 78 -23.34 2.84 -25.25
CA ILE A 78 -22.86 1.92 -26.29
C ILE A 78 -24.03 1.21 -26.98
N ASP A 79 -25.08 0.86 -26.24
CA ASP A 79 -26.28 0.19 -26.77
C ASP A 79 -27.08 1.12 -27.72
N GLU A 80 -27.23 2.39 -27.36
CA GLU A 80 -27.92 3.38 -28.20
C GLU A 80 -27.18 3.65 -29.51
N ARG A 81 -25.84 3.61 -29.48
CA ARG A 81 -24.99 3.82 -30.67
C ARG A 81 -24.98 2.63 -31.61
N LEU A 82 -25.16 1.40 -31.11
CA LEU A 82 -25.29 0.19 -31.93
C LEU A 82 -26.71 0.02 -32.50
N SER A 83 -27.73 0.48 -31.78
CA SER A 83 -29.14 0.40 -32.21
C SER A 83 -29.54 1.46 -33.25
N GLY A 84 -28.75 2.55 -33.39
CA GLY A 84 -28.94 3.58 -34.41
C GLY A 84 -28.32 3.27 -35.79
N GLU A 85 -27.50 2.21 -35.89
CA GLU A 85 -26.91 1.72 -37.13
C GLU A 85 -27.67 0.46 -37.63
N SER A 86 -28.96 0.58 -37.98
CA SER A 86 -29.73 -0.48 -38.67
C SER A 86 -30.85 0.09 -39.54
#